data_AF-A0A932W4Q4-F1
#
_entry.id   AF-A0A932W4Q4-F1
#
_cell.length_a   1.000
_cell.length_b   1.000
_cell.length_c   1.000
_cell.angle_alpha   90.00
_cell.angle_beta   90.00
_cell.angle_gamma   90.00
#
_symmetry.space_group_name_H-M   'P 1'
#
loop_
_entity.id
_entity.type
_entity.pdbx_description
1 polymer ?
#
loop_
_entity_poly.entity_id
_entity_poly.type
_entity_poly.pdbx_seq_one_letter_code
_entity_poly.pdbx_strand_id
1 'polypeptide(L)'
;MDKREHNQKKRIQQGVKSGELTKHETKQLAKEQKEIRQDERAAKADGKVTKQERKQLHQELNKSSQHIAKQKHDAQKRPKARKKP
;
A
#
# COMPACT_ATOMS: atom_id res chain seq x y z
N MET A 1 -5.47 -13.50 -2.48
CA MET A 1 -4.59 -12.67 -1.63
C MET A 1 -5.39 -11.69 -0.75
N ASP A 2 -6.69 -11.91 -0.66
CA ASP A 2 -7.71 -10.89 -0.45
C ASP A 2 -7.68 -10.33 0.98
N LYS A 3 -7.41 -11.20 1.97
CA LYS A 3 -7.26 -10.79 3.38
C LYS A 3 -6.10 -9.80 3.57
N ARG A 4 -4.97 -10.00 2.89
CA ARG A 4 -3.80 -9.12 3.00
C ARG A 4 -4.05 -7.77 2.35
N GLU A 5 -4.65 -7.76 1.16
CA GLU A 5 -5.03 -6.50 0.49
C GLU A 5 -6.04 -5.70 1.30
N HIS A 6 -7.04 -6.37 1.87
CA HIS A 6 -8.05 -5.73 2.73
C HIS A 6 -7.41 -5.09 3.96
N ASN A 7 -6.50 -5.81 4.62
CA ASN A 7 -5.76 -5.29 5.76
C ASN A 7 -4.90 -4.08 5.39
N GLN A 8 -4.22 -4.12 4.23
CA GLN A 8 -3.44 -2.98 3.74
C GLN A 8 -4.34 -1.77 3.43
N LYS A 9 -5.50 -1.97 2.79
CA LYS A 9 -6.48 -0.90 2.54
C LYS A 9 -6.96 -0.27 3.84
N LYS A 10 -7.26 -1.09 4.86
CA LYS A 10 -7.64 -0.60 6.20
C LYS A 10 -6.52 0.22 6.84
N ARG A 11 -5.26 -0.21 6.73
CA ARG A 11 -4.10 0.54 7.26
C ARG A 11 -3.91 1.88 6.57
N ILE A 12 -4.08 1.93 5.24
CA ILE A 12 -4.05 3.18 4.48
C ILE A 12 -5.18 4.11 4.94
N GLN A 13 -6.42 3.61 5.03
CA GLN A 13 -7.57 4.39 5.50
C GLN A 13 -7.38 4.90 6.92
N GLN A 14 -6.86 4.07 7.82
CA GLN A 14 -6.57 4.46 9.20
C GLN A 14 -5.48 5.52 9.24
N GLY A 15 -4.41 5.40 8.44
CA GLY A 15 -3.37 6.41 8.33
C GLY A 15 -3.85 7.76 7.77
N VAL A 16 -4.80 7.73 6.82
CA VAL A 16 -5.46 8.95 6.32
C VAL A 16 -6.30 9.59 7.42
N LYS A 17 -7.09 8.79 8.16
CA LYS A 17 -7.98 9.27 9.21
C LYS A 17 -7.22 9.82 10.42
N SER A 18 -6.10 9.19 10.79
CA SER A 18 -5.22 9.66 11.87
C SER A 18 -4.33 10.83 11.46
N GLY A 19 -4.18 11.08 10.15
CA GLY A 19 -3.24 12.07 9.62
C GLY A 19 -1.78 11.60 9.60
N GLU A 20 -1.53 10.32 9.86
CA GLU A 20 -0.23 9.67 9.71
C GLU A 20 0.21 9.56 8.24
N LEU A 21 -0.75 9.59 7.29
CA LEU A 21 -0.49 9.59 5.86
C LEU A 21 -0.95 10.89 5.20
N THR A 22 -0.08 11.50 4.42
CA THR A 22 -0.41 12.63 3.56
C THR A 22 -1.24 12.18 2.35
N LYS A 23 -1.91 13.14 1.68
CA LYS A 23 -2.63 12.87 0.42
C LYS A 23 -1.72 12.29 -0.66
N HIS A 24 -0.46 12.74 -0.71
CA HIS A 24 0.51 12.26 -1.70
C HIS A 24 0.91 10.80 -1.43
N GLU A 25 1.30 10.47 -0.20
CA GLU A 25 1.66 9.10 0.20
C GLU A 25 0.47 8.15 0.00
N THR A 26 -0.74 8.59 0.37
CA THR A 26 -1.97 7.81 0.17
C THR A 26 -2.20 7.48 -1.31
N LYS A 27 -1.96 8.44 -2.21
CA LYS A 27 -2.11 8.23 -3.66
C LYS A 27 -1.09 7.21 -4.18
N GLN A 28 0.15 7.27 -3.70
CA GLN A 28 1.19 6.31 -4.08
C GLN A 28 0.85 4.90 -3.58
N LEU A 29 0.47 4.76 -2.31
CA LEU A 29 0.07 3.46 -1.72
C LEU A 29 -1.17 2.87 -2.42
N ALA A 30 -2.11 3.72 -2.86
CA ALA A 30 -3.26 3.28 -3.63
C ALA A 30 -2.90 2.80 -5.05
N LYS A 31 -1.87 3.40 -5.67
CA LYS A 31 -1.34 2.98 -6.98
C LYS A 31 -0.69 1.60 -6.88
N GLU A 32 0.18 1.40 -5.89
CA GLU A 32 0.81 0.09 -5.63
C GLU A 32 -0.23 -1.02 -5.42
N GLN A 33 -1.26 -0.77 -4.60
CA GLN A 33 -2.35 -1.72 -4.38
C GLN A 33 -3.16 -2.01 -5.65
N LYS A 34 -3.23 -1.07 -6.59
CA LYS A 34 -3.89 -1.28 -7.88
C LYS A 34 -3.04 -2.18 -8.78
N GLU A 35 -1.72 -1.95 -8.82
CA GLU A 35 -0.77 -2.75 -9.60
C GLU A 35 -0.80 -4.21 -9.12
N ILE A 36 -0.69 -4.46 -7.81
CA ILE A 36 -0.78 -5.82 -7.23
C ILE A 36 -2.08 -6.53 -7.64
N ARG A 37 -3.21 -5.81 -7.70
CA ARG A 37 -4.48 -6.40 -8.14
C ARG A 37 -4.52 -6.69 -9.63
N GLN A 38 -3.87 -5.88 -10.44
CA GLN A 38 -3.74 -6.14 -11.87
C GLN A 38 -2.89 -7.38 -12.09
N ASP A 39 -1.78 -7.51 -11.36
CA ASP A 39 -0.91 -8.69 -11.42
C ASP A 39 -1.62 -9.94 -10.89
N GLU A 40 -2.39 -9.83 -9.79
CA GLU A 40 -3.20 -10.94 -9.29
C GLU A 40 -4.28 -11.35 -10.30
N ARG A 41 -4.88 -10.38 -11.01
CA ARG A 41 -5.87 -10.65 -12.05
C ARG A 41 -5.23 -11.27 -13.29
N ALA A 42 -4.06 -10.81 -13.70
CA ALA A 42 -3.31 -11.36 -14.82
C ALA A 42 -2.87 -12.81 -14.54
N ALA A 43 -2.31 -13.07 -13.35
CA ALA A 43 -1.95 -14.42 -12.90
C ALA A 43 -3.16 -15.35 -12.66
N LYS A 44 -4.38 -14.79 -12.59
CA LYS A 44 -5.63 -15.57 -12.56
C LYS A 44 -6.25 -15.73 -13.95
N ALA A 45 -5.82 -14.95 -14.95
CA ALA A 45 -6.45 -14.90 -16.26
C ALA A 45 -6.19 -16.17 -17.10
N ASP A 46 -5.06 -16.83 -16.89
CA ASP A 46 -4.71 -18.12 -17.48
C ASP A 46 -5.37 -19.32 -16.76
N GLY A 47 -6.14 -19.05 -15.70
CA GLY A 47 -6.87 -20.02 -14.89
C GLY A 47 -6.06 -20.66 -13.76
N LYS A 48 -4.75 -20.39 -13.63
CA LYS A 48 -3.92 -20.96 -12.56
C LYS A 48 -2.77 -20.04 -12.15
N VAL A 49 -2.89 -19.47 -10.94
CA VAL A 49 -1.74 -18.84 -10.28
C VAL A 49 -0.68 -19.90 -9.97
N THR A 50 0.43 -19.87 -10.69
CA THR A 50 1.58 -20.75 -10.47
C THR A 50 2.25 -20.47 -9.12
N LYS A 51 3.09 -21.40 -8.65
CA LYS A 51 3.86 -21.19 -7.40
C LYS A 51 4.79 -19.98 -7.49
N GLN A 52 5.34 -19.69 -8.68
CA GLN A 52 6.24 -18.56 -8.92
C GLN A 52 5.48 -17.23 -8.84
N GLU A 53 4.36 -17.11 -9.55
CA GLU A 53 3.51 -15.90 -9.49
C GLU A 53 2.98 -15.66 -8.08
N ARG A 54 2.55 -16.72 -7.40
CA ARG A 54 2.12 -16.62 -5.99
C ARG A 54 3.25 -16.06 -5.10
N LYS A 55 4.49 -16.48 -5.33
CA LYS A 55 5.66 -15.99 -4.59
C LYS A 55 5.92 -14.51 -4.91
N GLN A 56 5.85 -14.11 -6.17
CA GLN A 56 6.02 -12.71 -6.60
C GLN A 56 4.96 -11.81 -5.95
N LEU A 57 3.67 -12.17 -6.07
CA LEU A 57 2.56 -11.47 -5.43
C LEU A 57 2.75 -11.38 -3.90
N HIS A 58 3.23 -12.45 -3.25
CA HIS A 58 3.53 -12.39 -1.82
C HIS A 58 4.67 -11.42 -1.49
N GLN A 59 5.72 -11.38 -2.31
CA GLN A 59 6.82 -10.45 -2.12
C GLN A 59 6.37 -9.00 -2.30
N GLU A 60 5.54 -8.72 -3.30
CA GLU A 60 4.96 -7.39 -3.54
C GLU A 60 4.05 -6.94 -2.40
N LEU A 61 3.16 -7.81 -1.92
CA LEU A 61 2.31 -7.53 -0.76
C LEU A 61 3.15 -7.26 0.51
N ASN A 62 4.27 -7.96 0.69
CA ASN A 62 5.16 -7.72 1.82
C ASN A 62 5.89 -6.38 1.68
N LYS A 63 6.38 -6.04 0.48
CA LYS A 63 7.00 -4.74 0.19
C LYS A 63 6.01 -3.59 0.44
N SER A 64 4.79 -3.69 -0.09
CA SER A 64 3.76 -2.66 0.13
C SER A 64 3.37 -2.57 1.61
N SER A 65 3.27 -3.69 2.33
CA SER A 65 3.04 -3.68 3.78
C SER A 65 4.13 -2.95 4.57
N GLN A 66 5.40 -3.15 4.20
CA GLN A 66 6.55 -2.43 4.77
C GLN A 66 6.51 -0.95 4.39
N HIS A 67 6.15 -0.63 3.16
CA HIS A 67 6.02 0.75 2.72
C HIS A 67 4.91 1.48 3.49
N ILE A 68 3.74 0.88 3.67
CA ILE A 68 2.66 1.42 4.52
C ILE A 68 3.15 1.61 5.95
N ALA A 69 3.90 0.64 6.52
CA ALA A 69 4.42 0.75 7.88
C ALA A 69 5.39 1.93 7.98
N LYS A 70 6.32 2.02 7.02
CA LYS A 70 7.26 3.12 6.92
C LYS A 70 6.49 4.43 6.82
N GLN A 71 5.64 4.65 5.83
CA GLN A 71 4.92 5.93 5.67
C GLN A 71 4.10 6.33 6.92
N LYS A 72 3.46 5.37 7.60
CA LYS A 72 2.75 5.66 8.86
C LYS A 72 3.66 6.09 10.01
N HIS A 73 4.88 5.57 10.08
CA HIS A 73 5.84 5.83 11.17
C HIS A 73 6.90 6.87 10.82
N ASP A 74 7.22 7.02 9.54
CA ASP A 74 8.22 7.95 9.02
C ASP A 74 7.80 9.38 9.27
N ALA A 75 6.51 9.58 9.61
CA ALA A 75 5.91 10.81 10.10
C ALA A 75 6.66 11.94 9.42
N GLN A 76 6.55 12.03 8.08
CA GLN A 76 6.99 13.21 7.38
C GLN A 76 6.27 14.31 8.13
N LYS A 77 7.01 14.92 9.07
CA LYS A 77 6.51 15.94 9.95
C LYS A 77 6.06 16.93 8.91
N ARG A 78 4.75 17.04 8.67
CA ARG A 78 4.19 18.17 7.92
C ARG A 78 4.98 19.32 8.50
N PRO A 79 5.90 19.96 7.76
CA PRO A 79 6.64 21.07 8.33
C PRO A 79 5.53 21.96 8.82
N LYS A 80 5.42 22.14 10.15
CA LYS A 80 4.38 22.98 10.75
C LYS A 80 4.46 24.24 9.91
N ALA A 81 3.42 24.54 9.15
CA ALA A 81 3.43 25.64 8.19
C ALA A 81 4.08 26.80 8.94
N ARG A 82 5.27 27.26 8.47
CA ARG A 82 6.02 28.31 9.16
C ARG A 82 4.99 29.43 9.35
N LYS A 83 4.57 29.69 10.59
CA LYS A 83 3.86 30.93 10.90
C LYS A 83 4.87 32.01 10.52
N LYS A 84 4.65 32.66 9.38
CA LYS A 84 5.40 33.87 9.02
C LYS A 84 5.11 34.91 10.12
N PRO A 85 6.12 35.71 10.49
CA PRO A 85 6.00 36.72 11.54
C PRO A 85 4.87 37.70 11.26
#